data_AF-A0A0K6GGC3-F1
#
_entry.id   AF-A0A0K6GGC3-F1
#
_cell.length_a   1.000
_cell.length_b   1.000
_cell.length_c   1.000
_cell.angle_alpha   90.00
_cell.angle_beta   90.00
_cell.angle_gamma   90.00
#
_symmetry.space_group_name_H-M   'P 1'
#
loop_
_entity.id
_entity.type
_entity.pdbx_description
1 polymer ?
#
loop_
_entity_poly.entity_id
_entity_poly.type
_entity_poly.pdbx_seq_one_letter_code
_entity_poly.pdbx_strand_id
1 'polypeptide(L)'
;MHFRFIYADYGFASGLRYMTQGGKLAITMTYDIMCHWVRKFKERSKKLPPEIAIPPDLDFVGAIPKWHLVGHIPECYVRYSLDHTQHVGRIDGEGVERVWAHQNEHSGSTSEQGPGMRTDSMSNIAEQWNFEIMCRLQKTLPERYEKARPEYLNQKKVHNELTAELPKDKIAAWELESLEPVKDLSGNWVSPLMDPIFVNGNFHSTVRAERDQESPTARKTSKRPGVTRWISAGIELEHSMRNLQEKAKALGKNPTDLQKESLNNQRLGVRDRIAAHEKKRLTYMGETDTPDHPKYAPSVDDAMNGAMVIMPSSYRPETLMSTGLSSLAELEGQLRRALCSDTLEIIRQTLGAKAFTLKYKNKHARGQGATTRAQAAINEQTEKLRQAKWRYTNSRNALLRLGLLSADDKDKYLELTDQDLKTLKSYIEETSRGVGQGHAVISWIWRTSVVKNKDEWEINILRTEWFRSRERYKRWEEQLILLKREMVMGIRSFLKHREIWTWKAAQPNTTPGMQAYARARAEWFKDLAIAMYRSCRESLKDDTVRLEWSSEWLRKNVIGTLY
;
A
#
# COMPACT_ATOMS: atom_id res chain seq x y z
N MET A 1 45.93 9.51 4.12
CA MET A 1 45.19 8.90 5.25
C MET A 1 43.80 9.54 5.30
N HIS A 2 42.72 8.85 4.88
CA HIS A 2 41.39 9.46 4.84
C HIS A 2 40.71 9.40 6.21
N PHE A 3 40.94 10.43 7.03
CA PHE A 3 40.29 10.66 8.32
C PHE A 3 38.85 11.22 8.20
N ARG A 4 38.27 11.24 6.99
CA ARG A 4 36.98 11.87 6.69
C ARG A 4 35.83 11.44 7.62
N PHE A 5 35.87 10.22 8.14
CA PHE A 5 34.83 9.66 9.00
C PHE A 5 35.28 9.34 10.42
N ILE A 6 36.47 9.80 10.86
CA ILE A 6 37.06 9.37 12.13
C ILE A 6 36.17 9.69 13.35
N TYR A 7 35.48 10.83 13.36
CA TYR A 7 34.56 11.20 14.44
C TYR A 7 33.33 10.29 14.47
N ALA A 8 32.77 9.93 13.31
CA ALA A 8 31.65 9.00 13.23
C ALA A 8 32.07 7.58 13.64
N ASP A 9 33.27 7.14 13.20
CA ASP A 9 33.83 5.85 13.59
C ASP A 9 34.04 5.77 15.11
N TYR A 10 34.63 6.82 15.71
CA TYR A 10 34.85 6.92 17.15
C TYR A 10 33.54 6.97 17.94
N GLY A 11 32.58 7.78 17.51
CA GLY A 11 31.27 7.90 18.14
C GLY A 11 30.50 6.59 18.11
N PHE A 12 30.44 5.93 16.96
CA PHE A 12 29.79 4.62 16.82
C PHE A 12 30.48 3.56 17.70
N ALA A 13 31.80 3.45 17.64
CA ALA A 13 32.55 2.47 18.41
C ALA A 13 32.42 2.66 19.92
N SER A 14 32.42 3.92 20.38
CA SER A 14 32.21 4.26 21.79
C SER A 14 30.80 3.87 22.25
N GLY A 15 29.77 4.17 21.47
CA GLY A 15 28.39 3.76 21.76
C GLY A 15 28.21 2.25 21.72
N LEU A 16 28.80 1.57 20.73
CA LEU A 16 28.78 0.12 20.60
C LEU A 16 29.40 -0.57 21.80
N ARG A 17 30.55 -0.09 22.27
CA ARG A 17 31.19 -0.63 23.48
C ARG A 17 30.25 -0.58 24.67
N TYR A 18 29.57 0.53 24.88
CA TYR A 18 28.60 0.67 25.97
C TYR A 18 27.43 -0.31 25.83
N MET A 19 26.84 -0.41 24.63
CA MET A 19 25.69 -1.29 24.37
C MET A 19 26.04 -2.78 24.51
N THR A 20 27.25 -3.18 24.17
CA THR A 20 27.71 -4.57 24.18
C THR A 20 28.20 -5.06 25.55
N GLN A 21 28.27 -4.21 26.57
CA GLN A 21 28.64 -4.61 27.94
C GLN A 21 27.68 -5.68 28.51
N GLY A 22 26.42 -5.71 28.04
CA GLY A 22 25.42 -6.69 28.44
C GLY A 22 25.34 -7.94 27.55
N GLY A 23 26.17 -8.05 26.51
CA GLY A 23 26.17 -9.19 25.57
C GLY A 23 26.30 -8.77 24.10
N LYS A 24 26.49 -9.77 23.22
CA LYS A 24 26.56 -9.59 21.76
C LYS A 24 25.14 -9.64 21.19
N LEU A 25 24.62 -8.51 20.72
CA LEU A 25 23.35 -8.43 20.00
C LEU A 25 23.60 -7.94 18.58
N ALA A 26 22.77 -8.37 17.63
CA ALA A 26 22.72 -7.77 16.31
C ALA A 26 22.36 -6.28 16.42
N ILE A 27 23.06 -5.43 15.67
CA ILE A 27 22.90 -3.98 15.77
C ILE A 27 22.60 -3.40 14.40
N THR A 28 21.54 -2.59 14.35
CA THR A 28 21.22 -1.75 13.22
C THR A 28 21.55 -0.30 13.51
N MET A 29 22.22 0.37 12.57
CA MET A 29 22.48 1.81 12.62
C MET A 29 21.87 2.48 11.40
N THR A 30 21.15 3.57 11.63
CA THR A 30 20.73 4.49 10.58
C THR A 30 21.74 5.62 10.43
N TYR A 31 22.14 5.94 9.19
CA TYR A 31 22.94 7.12 8.91
C TYR A 31 22.62 7.61 7.49
N ASP A 32 22.42 8.91 7.32
CA ASP A 32 21.96 9.49 6.05
C ASP A 32 22.91 9.10 4.91
N ILE A 33 24.21 9.15 5.18
CA ILE A 33 25.25 8.77 4.23
C ILE A 33 25.85 7.39 4.51
N MET A 34 25.06 6.45 5.06
CA MET A 34 25.49 5.07 5.35
C MET A 34 26.20 4.42 4.15
N CYS A 35 25.67 4.64 2.94
CA CYS A 35 26.24 4.12 1.70
C CYS A 35 27.68 4.60 1.41
N HIS A 36 28.07 5.78 1.91
CA HIS A 36 29.43 6.30 1.83
C HIS A 36 30.27 5.84 3.01
N TRP A 37 29.72 5.90 4.22
CA TRP A 37 30.43 5.61 5.45
C TRP A 37 30.89 4.16 5.54
N VAL A 38 30.03 3.19 5.18
CA VAL A 38 30.28 1.76 5.39
C VAL A 38 31.39 1.17 4.50
N ARG A 39 31.64 1.71 3.30
CA ARG A 39 32.52 1.09 2.26
C ARG A 39 33.93 0.74 2.72
N LYS A 40 34.47 1.45 3.71
CA LYS A 40 35.80 1.19 4.29
C LYS A 40 35.76 1.10 5.82
N PHE A 41 34.57 0.98 6.39
CA PHE A 41 34.42 1.02 7.84
C PHE A 41 35.23 -0.08 8.54
N LYS A 42 35.23 -1.31 8.01
CA LYS A 42 36.03 -2.44 8.53
C LYS A 42 37.55 -2.17 8.52
N GLU A 43 38.07 -1.39 7.58
CA GLU A 43 39.48 -1.02 7.54
C GLU A 43 39.78 0.13 8.52
N ARG A 44 38.85 1.08 8.63
CA ARG A 44 38.98 2.22 9.53
C ARG A 44 38.85 1.81 10.99
N SER A 45 37.96 0.87 11.31
CA SER A 45 37.72 0.39 12.67
C SER A 45 38.96 -0.27 13.30
N LYS A 46 39.85 -0.86 12.49
CA LYS A 46 41.14 -1.40 12.95
C LYS A 46 42.09 -0.33 13.52
N LYS A 47 41.85 0.95 13.23
CA LYS A 47 42.67 2.07 13.69
C LYS A 47 42.12 2.72 14.96
N LEU A 48 40.97 2.23 15.45
CA LEU A 48 40.39 2.72 16.68
C LEU A 48 41.25 2.28 17.88
N PRO A 49 41.26 3.07 18.97
CA PRO A 49 41.92 2.68 20.21
C PRO A 49 41.45 1.30 20.70
N PRO A 50 42.34 0.45 21.25
CA PRO A 50 41.99 -0.89 21.72
C PRO A 50 40.81 -0.91 22.70
N GLU A 51 40.64 0.16 23.48
CA GLU A 51 39.59 0.29 24.48
C GLU A 51 38.20 0.32 23.85
N ILE A 52 38.05 0.81 22.62
CA ILE A 52 36.76 0.87 21.89
C ILE A 52 36.80 0.01 20.61
N ALA A 53 37.68 -0.98 20.57
CA ALA A 53 37.80 -1.87 19.41
C ALA A 53 36.48 -2.58 19.12
N ILE A 54 36.12 -2.62 17.85
CA ILE A 54 34.89 -3.25 17.39
C ILE A 54 35.10 -4.76 17.26
N PRO A 55 34.20 -5.60 17.82
CA PRO A 55 34.29 -7.05 17.67
C PRO A 55 34.35 -7.47 16.19
N PRO A 56 35.27 -8.36 15.79
CA PRO A 56 35.37 -8.83 14.40
C PRO A 56 34.11 -9.55 13.90
N ASP A 57 33.34 -10.14 14.82
CA ASP A 57 32.11 -10.89 14.61
C ASP A 57 30.84 -10.06 14.85
N LEU A 58 30.95 -8.72 14.87
CA LEU A 58 29.79 -7.85 14.99
C LEU A 58 28.81 -8.09 13.84
N ASP A 59 27.60 -8.54 14.18
CA ASP A 59 26.47 -8.54 13.27
C ASP A 59 25.91 -7.12 13.14
N PHE A 60 26.32 -6.45 12.06
CA PHE A 60 26.05 -5.03 11.81
C PHE A 60 25.23 -4.85 10.53
N VAL A 61 24.07 -4.23 10.69
CA VAL A 61 23.23 -3.81 9.57
C VAL A 61 23.23 -2.29 9.47
N GLY A 62 23.64 -1.75 8.32
CA GLY A 62 23.53 -0.33 8.03
C GLY A 62 22.23 -0.03 7.30
N ALA A 63 21.56 1.07 7.65
CA ALA A 63 20.39 1.57 6.95
C ALA A 63 20.46 3.08 6.76
N ILE A 64 19.63 3.60 5.86
CA ILE A 64 19.46 5.05 5.62
C ILE A 64 18.04 5.42 6.08
N PRO A 65 17.86 6.51 6.85
CA PRO A 65 16.54 7.03 7.19
C PRO A 65 15.65 7.24 5.96
N LYS A 66 14.34 7.05 6.12
CA LYS A 66 13.41 6.97 5.00
C LYS A 66 13.30 8.26 4.20
N TRP A 67 13.39 9.41 4.85
CA TRP A 67 13.34 10.71 4.17
C TRP A 67 14.61 10.95 3.36
N HIS A 68 15.76 10.69 3.98
CA HIS A 68 17.06 10.85 3.32
C HIS A 68 17.26 9.89 2.15
N LEU A 69 16.76 8.66 2.26
CA LEU A 69 16.85 7.67 1.19
C LEU A 69 16.28 8.15 -0.15
N VAL A 70 15.31 9.08 -0.14
CA VAL A 70 14.73 9.68 -1.36
C VAL A 70 15.80 10.38 -2.23
N GLY A 71 16.82 10.95 -1.60
CA GLY A 71 17.92 11.63 -2.29
C GLY A 71 19.01 10.69 -2.81
N HIS A 72 18.89 9.38 -2.60
CA HIS A 72 19.95 8.42 -2.91
C HIS A 72 19.77 7.74 -4.27
N ILE A 73 20.88 7.19 -4.77
CA ILE A 73 20.90 6.37 -5.99
C ILE A 73 20.07 5.09 -5.82
N PRO A 74 19.51 4.53 -6.91
CA PRO A 74 18.62 3.36 -6.87
C PRO A 74 19.17 2.16 -6.09
N GLU A 75 20.49 1.95 -6.12
CA GLU A 75 21.17 0.87 -5.40
C GLU A 75 21.00 0.96 -3.88
N CYS A 76 20.80 2.17 -3.33
CA CYS A 76 20.62 2.36 -1.90
C CYS A 76 19.26 1.83 -1.41
N TYR A 77 18.22 1.89 -2.25
CA TYR A 77 16.90 1.38 -1.90
C TYR A 77 16.87 -0.13 -1.69
N VAL A 78 17.81 -0.83 -2.32
CA VAL A 78 17.95 -2.28 -2.15
C VAL A 78 18.75 -2.61 -0.90
N ARG A 79 19.83 -1.86 -0.67
CA ARG A 79 20.85 -2.22 0.32
C ARG A 79 20.59 -1.67 1.71
N TYR A 80 19.95 -0.50 1.80
CA TYR A 80 19.89 0.30 3.02
C TYR A 80 18.46 0.76 3.35
N SER A 81 17.44 0.24 2.67
CA SER A 81 16.04 0.59 2.94
C SER A 81 15.53 -0.06 4.22
N LEU A 82 15.08 0.78 5.16
CA LEU A 82 14.38 0.35 6.37
C LEU A 82 13.05 -0.36 6.09
N ASP A 83 12.46 -0.21 4.90
CA ASP A 83 11.25 -0.94 4.52
C ASP A 83 11.52 -2.43 4.21
N HIS A 84 12.79 -2.81 4.07
CA HIS A 84 13.23 -4.17 3.75
C HIS A 84 14.16 -4.77 4.80
N THR A 85 14.83 -3.94 5.61
CA THR A 85 15.70 -4.39 6.70
C THR A 85 14.93 -5.18 7.77
N GLN A 86 15.42 -6.35 8.15
CA GLN A 86 14.79 -7.16 9.20
C GLN A 86 15.08 -6.60 10.61
N HIS A 87 14.22 -6.95 11.56
CA HIS A 87 14.37 -6.63 12.99
C HIS A 87 14.28 -5.15 13.39
N VAL A 88 13.92 -4.26 12.46
CA VAL A 88 13.73 -2.82 12.73
C VAL A 88 12.26 -2.40 12.72
N GLY A 89 11.34 -3.33 12.45
CA GLY A 89 9.91 -3.04 12.38
C GLY A 89 9.61 -1.98 11.33
N ARG A 90 8.95 -0.90 11.75
CA ARG A 90 8.53 0.23 10.89
C ARG A 90 9.21 1.55 11.23
N ILE A 91 10.37 1.52 11.90
CA ILE A 91 11.13 2.74 12.21
C ILE A 91 11.43 3.57 10.94
N ASP A 92 11.40 4.89 11.07
CA ASP A 92 11.71 5.83 9.98
C ASP A 92 13.17 6.28 9.96
N GLY A 93 13.87 6.22 11.10
CA GLY A 93 15.25 6.69 11.25
C GLY A 93 15.39 8.20 11.46
N GLU A 94 14.28 8.95 11.50
CA GLU A 94 14.25 10.43 11.50
C GLU A 94 14.14 11.01 12.92
N GLY A 95 13.94 10.16 13.93
CA GLY A 95 13.67 10.60 15.31
C GLY A 95 14.75 11.52 15.90
N VAL A 96 16.02 11.31 15.52
CA VAL A 96 17.16 12.13 15.98
C VAL A 96 17.14 13.54 15.40
N GLU A 97 16.50 13.77 14.25
CA GLU A 97 16.43 15.09 13.62
C GLU A 97 15.17 15.87 14.00
N ARG A 98 14.08 15.17 14.37
CA ARG A 98 12.84 15.82 14.85
C ARG A 98 13.07 16.69 16.09
N VAL A 99 14.14 16.45 16.85
CA VAL A 99 14.57 17.28 17.97
C VAL A 99 14.94 18.70 17.55
N TRP A 100 15.46 18.88 16.34
CA TRP A 100 16.01 20.15 15.91
C TRP A 100 14.95 21.23 15.86
N ALA A 101 13.71 20.89 15.49
CA ALA A 101 12.60 21.82 15.53
C ALA A 101 12.38 22.38 16.95
N HIS A 102 12.36 21.51 17.95
CA HIS A 102 12.24 21.91 19.36
C HIS A 102 13.47 22.71 19.85
N GLN A 103 14.68 22.28 19.49
CA GLN A 103 15.90 23.01 19.85
C GLN A 103 15.98 24.40 19.22
N ASN A 104 15.49 24.56 17.99
CA ASN A 104 15.49 25.83 17.27
C ASN A 104 14.62 26.89 17.95
N GLU A 105 13.57 26.50 18.67
CA GLU A 105 12.74 27.42 19.46
C GLU A 105 13.53 28.10 20.59
N HIS A 106 14.62 27.47 21.05
CA HIS A 106 15.53 28.02 22.05
C HIS A 106 16.74 28.75 21.44
N SER A 107 16.78 28.92 20.12
CA SER A 107 17.94 29.53 19.44
C SER A 107 18.18 30.98 19.89
N GLY A 108 17.13 31.78 20.07
CA GLY A 108 17.26 33.18 20.48
C GLY A 108 17.80 33.39 21.89
N SER A 109 17.48 32.49 22.84
CA SER A 109 18.06 32.58 24.19
C SER A 109 19.47 32.00 24.27
N THR A 110 19.76 30.97 23.46
CA THR A 110 21.06 30.30 23.46
C THR A 110 22.12 31.01 22.60
N SER A 111 21.74 31.91 21.70
CA SER A 111 22.68 32.69 20.88
C SER A 111 23.51 33.68 21.70
N GLU A 112 22.90 34.28 22.73
CA GLU A 112 23.53 35.30 23.57
C GLU A 112 24.30 34.71 24.77
N GLN A 113 24.26 33.39 24.94
CA GLN A 113 24.90 32.72 26.06
C GLN A 113 26.38 32.45 25.80
N GLY A 114 27.20 32.62 26.84
CA GLY A 114 28.59 32.17 26.84
C GLY A 114 28.70 30.64 26.65
N PRO A 115 29.84 30.11 26.18
CA PRO A 115 29.98 28.71 25.78
C PRO A 115 29.58 27.66 26.84
N GLY A 116 29.93 27.91 28.12
CA GLY A 116 29.57 27.01 29.22
C GLY A 116 28.07 27.00 29.48
N MET A 117 27.48 28.19 29.68
CA MET A 117 26.03 28.34 29.90
C MET A 117 25.20 27.79 28.73
N ARG A 118 25.67 27.98 27.50
CA ARG A 118 25.03 27.41 26.31
C ARG A 118 25.02 25.88 26.34
N THR A 119 26.13 25.26 26.74
CA THR A 119 26.26 23.81 26.84
C THR A 119 25.30 23.24 27.91
N ASP A 120 25.25 23.88 29.08
CA ASP A 120 24.36 23.47 30.17
C ASP A 120 22.89 23.65 29.78
N SER A 121 22.56 24.79 29.15
CA SER A 121 21.20 25.07 28.67
C SER A 121 20.74 24.04 27.65
N MET A 122 21.56 23.73 26.65
CA MET A 122 21.25 22.71 25.63
C MET A 122 21.10 21.31 26.23
N SER A 123 21.93 20.97 27.22
CA SER A 123 21.85 19.69 27.94
C SER A 123 20.55 19.58 28.74
N ASN A 124 20.17 20.63 29.46
CA ASN A 124 18.92 20.71 30.21
C ASN A 124 17.68 20.63 29.30
N ILE A 125 17.71 21.30 28.15
CA ILE A 125 16.64 21.22 27.14
C ILE A 125 16.48 19.78 26.63
N ALA A 126 17.60 19.11 26.32
CA ALA A 126 17.57 17.71 25.88
C ALA A 126 17.09 16.76 26.98
N GLU A 127 17.50 16.97 28.23
CA GLU A 127 17.05 16.19 29.39
C GLU A 127 15.54 16.36 29.64
N GLN A 128 15.03 17.60 29.59
CA GLN A 128 13.60 17.88 29.71
C GLN A 128 12.81 17.17 28.61
N TRP A 129 13.30 17.16 27.38
CA TRP A 129 12.61 16.47 26.30
C TRP A 129 12.61 14.94 26.48
N ASN A 130 13.71 14.35 26.94
CA ASN A 130 13.78 12.93 27.31
C ASN A 130 12.78 12.59 28.42
N PHE A 131 12.66 13.46 29.43
CA PHE A 131 11.70 13.34 30.51
C PHE A 131 10.25 13.38 30.00
N GLU A 132 9.93 14.26 29.05
CA GLU A 132 8.61 14.33 28.42
C GLU A 132 8.29 13.08 27.59
N ILE A 133 9.25 12.60 26.79
CA ILE A 133 9.09 11.36 26.02
C ILE A 133 8.78 10.21 26.99
N MET A 134 9.56 10.08 28.06
CA MET A 134 9.40 9.07 29.09
C MET A 134 8.00 9.12 29.72
N CYS A 135 7.54 10.31 30.13
CA CYS A 135 6.20 10.49 30.71
C CYS A 135 5.07 10.17 29.72
N ARG A 136 5.30 10.39 28.41
CA ARG A 136 4.31 10.14 27.35
C ARG A 136 4.27 8.68 26.86
N LEU A 137 5.24 7.83 27.21
CA LEU A 137 5.31 6.44 26.76
C LEU A 137 4.01 5.66 27.01
N GLN A 138 3.37 5.89 28.17
CA GLN A 138 2.10 5.25 28.54
C GLN A 138 0.94 5.56 27.59
N LYS A 139 1.03 6.66 26.84
CA LYS A 139 0.06 7.06 25.83
C LYS A 139 0.52 6.68 24.43
N THR A 140 1.78 6.98 24.09
CA THR A 140 2.28 6.86 22.71
C THR A 140 2.45 5.41 22.25
N LEU A 141 2.88 4.50 23.12
CA LEU A 141 3.06 3.09 22.73
C LEU A 141 1.73 2.37 22.41
N PRO A 142 0.69 2.40 23.26
CA PRO A 142 -0.59 1.76 22.92
C PRO A 142 -1.24 2.40 21.70
N GLU A 143 -1.17 3.74 21.54
CA GLU A 143 -1.67 4.42 20.32
C GLU A 143 -0.96 3.95 19.05
N ARG A 144 0.37 3.74 19.12
CA ARG A 144 1.14 3.17 18.00
C ARG A 144 0.72 1.73 17.70
N TYR A 145 0.44 0.92 18.72
CA TYR A 145 -0.03 -0.46 18.55
C TYR A 145 -1.40 -0.52 17.88
N GLU A 146 -2.36 0.28 18.36
CA GLU A 146 -3.72 0.36 17.79
C GLU A 146 -3.72 0.80 16.33
N LYS A 147 -2.75 1.64 15.93
CA LYS A 147 -2.55 2.01 14.51
C LYS A 147 -1.84 0.93 13.70
N ALA A 148 -0.86 0.26 14.28
CA ALA A 148 -0.07 -0.76 13.58
C ALA A 148 -0.84 -2.07 13.34
N ARG A 149 -1.75 -2.46 14.24
CA ARG A 149 -2.53 -3.70 14.13
C ARG A 149 -3.36 -3.78 12.83
N PRO A 150 -4.22 -2.81 12.49
CA PRO A 150 -4.99 -2.86 11.25
C PRO A 150 -4.09 -2.85 10.00
N GLU A 151 -2.95 -2.14 10.04
CA GLU A 151 -1.98 -2.15 8.94
C GLU A 151 -1.37 -3.54 8.74
N TYR A 152 -0.93 -4.23 9.81
CA TYR A 152 -0.47 -5.62 9.73
C TYR A 152 -1.51 -6.54 9.11
N LEU A 153 -2.75 -6.51 9.63
CA LEU A 153 -3.83 -7.37 9.17
C LEU A 153 -4.17 -7.11 7.69
N ASN A 154 -4.22 -5.84 7.27
CA ASN A 154 -4.47 -5.47 5.89
C ASN A 154 -3.32 -5.92 4.97
N GLN A 155 -2.07 -5.64 5.32
CA GLN A 155 -0.92 -6.01 4.50
C GLN A 155 -0.77 -7.54 4.38
N LYS A 156 -1.05 -8.28 5.47
CA LYS A 156 -1.08 -9.75 5.45
C LYS A 156 -2.21 -10.27 4.56
N LYS A 157 -3.41 -9.69 4.65
CA LYS A 157 -4.54 -10.01 3.76
C LYS A 157 -4.18 -9.78 2.29
N VAL A 158 -3.64 -8.60 1.97
CA VAL A 158 -3.19 -8.24 0.60
C VAL A 158 -2.18 -9.26 0.07
N HIS A 159 -1.18 -9.61 0.87
CA HIS A 159 -0.16 -10.58 0.47
C HIS A 159 -0.74 -11.99 0.27
N ASN A 160 -1.65 -12.44 1.15
CA ASN A 160 -2.29 -13.75 1.02
C ASN A 160 -3.15 -13.85 -0.23
N GLU A 161 -3.94 -12.81 -0.53
CA GLU A 161 -4.76 -12.76 -1.75
C GLU A 161 -3.87 -12.75 -3.01
N LEU A 162 -2.80 -11.97 -3.02
CA LEU A 162 -1.85 -11.98 -4.13
C LEU A 162 -1.20 -13.37 -4.29
N THR A 163 -0.82 -14.01 -3.19
CA THR A 163 -0.21 -15.35 -3.20
C THR A 163 -1.19 -16.42 -3.70
N ALA A 164 -2.47 -16.31 -3.38
CA ALA A 164 -3.48 -17.25 -3.86
C ALA A 164 -3.65 -17.21 -5.40
N GLU A 165 -3.39 -16.06 -6.02
CA GLU A 165 -3.57 -15.84 -7.47
C GLU A 165 -2.31 -16.06 -8.31
N LEU A 166 -1.19 -16.47 -7.70
CA LEU A 166 0.06 -16.74 -8.39
C LEU A 166 0.33 -18.25 -8.51
N PRO A 167 1.01 -18.70 -9.59
CA PRO A 167 1.31 -20.12 -9.76
C PRO A 167 2.14 -20.69 -8.59
N LYS A 168 1.69 -21.82 -8.03
CA LYS A 168 2.30 -22.43 -6.84
C LYS A 168 3.75 -22.85 -7.05
N ASP A 169 4.09 -23.31 -8.26
CA ASP A 169 5.45 -23.66 -8.67
C ASP A 169 6.39 -22.43 -8.64
N LYS A 170 5.88 -21.26 -9.07
CA LYS A 170 6.63 -20.00 -9.03
C LYS A 170 6.85 -19.53 -7.60
N ILE A 171 5.81 -19.60 -6.76
CA ILE A 171 5.91 -19.23 -5.34
C ILE A 171 6.96 -20.09 -4.64
N ALA A 172 6.91 -21.42 -4.80
CA ALA A 172 7.88 -22.33 -4.21
C ALA A 172 9.32 -22.01 -4.64
N ALA A 173 9.53 -21.63 -5.91
CA ALA A 173 10.83 -21.19 -6.39
C ALA A 173 11.26 -19.84 -5.76
N TRP A 174 10.35 -18.89 -5.61
CA TRP A 174 10.64 -17.57 -5.04
C TRP A 174 10.87 -17.60 -3.53
N GLU A 175 10.28 -18.54 -2.81
CA GLU A 175 10.52 -18.73 -1.37
C GLU A 175 11.96 -19.14 -1.06
N LEU A 176 12.61 -19.85 -1.99
CA LEU A 176 14.02 -20.25 -1.89
C LEU A 176 15.00 -19.13 -2.27
N GLU A 177 14.51 -18.02 -2.79
CA GLU A 177 15.35 -16.94 -3.27
C GLU A 177 15.77 -15.99 -2.16
N SER A 178 17.06 -15.66 -2.12
CA SER A 178 17.61 -14.70 -1.18
C SER A 178 17.17 -13.27 -1.50
N LEU A 179 16.86 -12.51 -0.45
CA LEU A 179 16.64 -11.06 -0.56
C LEU A 179 17.95 -10.29 -0.65
N GLU A 180 19.05 -10.90 -0.22
CA GLU A 180 20.36 -10.26 -0.15
C GLU A 180 20.76 -9.73 -1.53
N PRO A 181 21.08 -8.44 -1.63
CA PRO A 181 21.52 -7.87 -2.89
C PRO A 181 22.83 -8.52 -3.31
N VAL A 182 22.86 -9.09 -4.51
CA VAL A 182 24.07 -9.65 -5.14
C VAL A 182 24.43 -8.83 -6.37
N LYS A 183 25.67 -8.96 -6.84
CA LYS A 183 26.07 -8.39 -8.12
C LYS A 183 25.88 -9.40 -9.24
N ASP A 184 25.31 -8.96 -10.34
CA ASP A 184 25.25 -9.74 -11.58
C ASP A 184 26.63 -9.80 -12.28
N LEU A 185 26.71 -10.53 -13.38
CA LEU A 185 27.92 -10.67 -14.21
C LEU A 185 28.42 -9.33 -14.78
N SER A 186 27.55 -8.32 -14.86
CA SER A 186 27.88 -6.97 -15.34
C SER A 186 28.32 -6.04 -14.20
N GLY A 187 28.33 -6.54 -12.95
CA GLY A 187 28.67 -5.78 -11.75
C GLY A 187 27.54 -4.91 -11.20
N ASN A 188 26.33 -4.99 -11.76
CA ASN A 188 25.14 -4.30 -11.27
C ASN A 188 24.55 -5.04 -10.09
N TRP A 189 24.02 -4.31 -9.11
CA TRP A 189 23.26 -4.95 -8.04
C TRP A 189 21.96 -5.52 -8.59
N VAL A 190 21.52 -6.64 -8.03
CA VAL A 190 20.23 -7.28 -8.30
C VAL A 190 19.67 -7.85 -6.99
N SER A 191 18.35 -7.76 -6.84
CA SER A 191 17.59 -8.32 -5.71
C SER A 191 16.14 -8.48 -6.17
N PRO A 192 15.38 -9.44 -5.62
CA PRO A 192 13.95 -9.55 -5.90
C PRO A 192 13.13 -8.30 -5.58
N LEU A 193 13.64 -7.42 -4.71
CA LEU A 193 12.99 -6.16 -4.30
C LEU A 193 13.22 -5.01 -5.28
N MET A 194 14.16 -5.16 -6.22
CA MET A 194 14.43 -4.16 -7.26
C MET A 194 13.27 -4.01 -8.21
N ASP A 195 13.15 -2.82 -8.80
CA ASP A 195 12.22 -2.57 -9.89
C ASP A 195 12.44 -3.63 -10.97
N PRO A 196 11.37 -4.32 -11.42
CA PRO A 196 11.52 -5.37 -12.41
C PRO A 196 12.06 -4.74 -13.69
N ILE A 197 12.99 -5.45 -14.34
CA ILE A 197 13.35 -5.10 -15.71
C ILE A 197 12.11 -5.39 -16.53
N PHE A 198 11.42 -4.35 -16.99
CA PHE A 198 10.34 -4.47 -17.95
C PHE A 198 10.94 -4.98 -19.26
N VAL A 199 11.14 -6.30 -19.43
CA VAL A 199 11.72 -6.84 -20.67
C VAL A 199 10.72 -6.58 -21.81
N ASN A 200 11.23 -6.20 -22.99
CA ASN A 200 10.41 -6.00 -24.20
C ASN A 200 9.90 -7.35 -24.78
N GLY A 201 9.68 -8.37 -23.95
CA GLY A 201 9.36 -9.72 -24.40
C GLY A 201 7.95 -9.78 -24.97
N ASN A 202 7.83 -10.17 -26.23
CA ASN A 202 6.64 -10.58 -27.01
C ASN A 202 5.34 -9.77 -26.89
N PHE A 203 5.30 -8.68 -26.14
CA PHE A 203 4.09 -7.89 -25.93
C PHE A 203 3.64 -7.20 -27.21
N HIS A 204 4.57 -6.81 -28.08
CA HIS A 204 4.23 -6.30 -29.41
C HIS A 204 3.53 -7.37 -30.27
N SER A 205 3.89 -8.65 -30.14
CA SER A 205 3.17 -9.75 -30.78
C SER A 205 1.87 -10.10 -30.06
N THR A 206 1.77 -9.97 -28.73
CA THR A 206 0.53 -10.19 -27.98
C THR A 206 -0.49 -9.09 -28.23
N VAL A 207 -0.10 -7.81 -28.22
CA VAL A 207 -0.98 -6.67 -28.60
C VAL A 207 -1.33 -6.70 -30.08
N ARG A 208 -0.42 -7.14 -30.95
CA ARG A 208 -0.73 -7.33 -32.37
C ARG A 208 -1.70 -8.48 -32.54
N ALA A 209 -1.48 -9.62 -31.87
CA ALA A 209 -2.41 -10.75 -31.85
C ALA A 209 -3.75 -10.39 -31.20
N GLU A 210 -3.78 -9.55 -30.17
CA GLU A 210 -5.00 -9.02 -29.54
C GLU A 210 -5.70 -7.99 -30.43
N ARG A 211 -4.98 -7.14 -31.16
CA ARG A 211 -5.55 -6.27 -32.21
C ARG A 211 -6.05 -7.07 -33.40
N ASP A 212 -5.39 -8.17 -33.73
CA ASP A 212 -5.79 -9.10 -34.79
C ASP A 212 -6.95 -10.00 -34.30
N GLN A 213 -7.10 -10.19 -32.98
CA GLN A 213 -8.24 -10.83 -32.30
C GLN A 213 -9.34 -9.84 -31.90
N GLU A 214 -9.13 -8.51 -31.96
CA GLU A 214 -10.15 -7.46 -31.98
C GLU A 214 -10.91 -7.60 -33.31
N SER A 215 -11.62 -8.72 -33.48
CA SER A 215 -12.69 -8.82 -34.46
C SER A 215 -13.72 -7.74 -34.12
N PRO A 216 -14.21 -6.96 -35.10
CA PRO A 216 -15.45 -6.24 -34.90
C PRO A 216 -16.52 -7.31 -34.65
N THR A 217 -17.04 -7.39 -33.42
CA THR A 217 -18.12 -8.28 -33.02
C THR A 217 -17.88 -9.79 -33.22
N ALA A 218 -17.23 -10.45 -32.25
CA ALA A 218 -17.34 -11.90 -32.12
C ALA A 218 -18.73 -12.30 -31.61
N ARG A 219 -19.67 -12.55 -32.53
CA ARG A 219 -20.91 -13.29 -32.27
C ARG A 219 -20.53 -14.72 -31.83
N LYS A 220 -20.41 -14.97 -30.52
CA LYS A 220 -20.51 -16.34 -30.00
C LYS A 220 -21.98 -16.72 -29.94
N THR A 221 -22.40 -17.49 -30.93
CA THR A 221 -23.69 -18.19 -30.97
C THR A 221 -23.68 -19.34 -29.95
N SER A 222 -24.37 -19.15 -28.82
CA SER A 222 -24.81 -20.27 -27.98
C SER A 222 -26.32 -20.16 -27.72
N LYS A 223 -26.99 -21.31 -27.77
CA LYS A 223 -28.41 -21.50 -28.07
C LYS A 223 -29.32 -21.24 -26.85
N ARG A 224 -30.09 -20.14 -26.90
CA ARG A 224 -31.56 -20.05 -26.69
C ARG A 224 -32.06 -18.87 -27.55
N PRO A 225 -32.93 -19.05 -28.57
CA PRO A 225 -32.77 -18.27 -29.81
C PRO A 225 -33.13 -16.78 -29.79
N GLY A 226 -33.68 -16.23 -28.70
CA GLY A 226 -34.22 -14.86 -28.68
C GLY A 226 -33.88 -14.03 -27.45
N VAL A 227 -34.15 -14.57 -26.25
CA VAL A 227 -34.07 -13.85 -24.97
C VAL A 227 -32.64 -13.43 -24.60
N THR A 228 -31.68 -14.35 -24.65
CA THR A 228 -30.27 -14.07 -24.33
C THR A 228 -29.70 -13.00 -25.27
N ARG A 229 -30.03 -13.08 -26.56
CA ARG A 229 -29.63 -12.09 -27.56
C ARG A 229 -30.30 -10.74 -27.33
N TRP A 230 -31.54 -10.73 -26.86
CA TRP A 230 -32.25 -9.50 -26.50
C TRP A 230 -31.60 -8.81 -25.30
N ILE A 231 -31.33 -9.52 -24.19
CA ILE A 231 -30.62 -8.94 -23.02
C ILE A 231 -29.23 -8.46 -23.43
N SER A 232 -28.44 -9.29 -24.11
CA SER A 232 -27.10 -8.90 -24.58
C SER A 232 -27.14 -7.66 -25.47
N ALA A 233 -28.12 -7.55 -26.38
CA ALA A 233 -28.31 -6.35 -27.19
C ALA A 233 -28.72 -5.12 -26.37
N GLY A 234 -29.48 -5.30 -25.28
CA GLY A 234 -29.80 -4.24 -24.32
C GLY A 234 -28.56 -3.73 -23.60
N ILE A 235 -27.69 -4.62 -23.11
CA ILE A 235 -26.43 -4.24 -22.47
C ILE A 235 -25.51 -3.47 -23.44
N GLU A 236 -25.40 -3.92 -24.69
CA GLU A 236 -24.66 -3.18 -25.73
C GLU A 236 -25.30 -1.84 -26.12
N LEU A 237 -26.61 -1.71 -25.94
CA LEU A 237 -27.31 -0.44 -26.12
C LEU A 237 -26.97 0.56 -25.02
N GLU A 238 -26.94 0.14 -23.75
CA GLU A 238 -26.49 0.99 -22.64
C GLU A 238 -25.11 1.58 -22.93
N HIS A 239 -24.19 0.73 -23.42
CA HIS A 239 -22.84 1.14 -23.79
C HIS A 239 -22.82 2.08 -25.01
N SER A 240 -23.62 1.81 -26.04
CA SER A 240 -23.76 2.68 -27.21
C SER A 240 -24.28 4.08 -26.82
N MET A 241 -25.28 4.14 -25.93
CA MET A 241 -25.83 5.38 -25.39
C MET A 241 -24.78 6.17 -24.62
N ARG A 242 -24.02 5.50 -23.74
CA ARG A 242 -22.97 6.15 -22.97
C ARG A 242 -21.90 6.76 -23.87
N ASN A 243 -21.41 6.01 -24.86
CA ASN A 243 -20.40 6.50 -25.79
C ASN A 243 -20.89 7.71 -26.57
N LEU A 244 -22.16 7.72 -26.96
CA LEU A 244 -22.76 8.84 -27.68
C LEU A 244 -22.86 10.10 -26.81
N GLN A 245 -23.18 9.95 -25.53
CA GLN A 245 -23.18 11.05 -24.56
C GLN A 245 -21.79 11.63 -24.35
N GLU A 246 -20.79 10.78 -24.14
CA GLU A 246 -19.40 11.21 -23.96
C GLU A 246 -18.87 11.90 -25.23
N LYS A 247 -19.22 11.39 -26.43
CA LYS A 247 -18.92 12.07 -27.70
C LYS A 247 -19.59 13.43 -27.80
N ALA A 248 -20.88 13.53 -27.45
CA ALA A 248 -21.60 14.80 -27.45
C ALA A 248 -20.95 15.82 -26.50
N LYS A 249 -20.52 15.37 -25.31
CA LYS A 249 -19.80 16.22 -24.33
C LYS A 249 -18.43 16.64 -24.84
N ALA A 250 -17.68 15.73 -25.48
CA ALA A 250 -16.36 16.02 -26.03
C ALA A 250 -16.38 17.03 -27.18
N LEU A 251 -17.48 17.13 -27.92
CA LEU A 251 -17.67 18.11 -29.00
C LEU A 251 -17.85 19.57 -28.49
N GLY A 252 -18.15 19.77 -27.20
CA GLY A 252 -18.27 21.10 -26.60
C GLY A 252 -19.43 21.95 -27.16
N LYS A 253 -19.34 23.27 -27.00
CA LYS A 253 -20.43 24.21 -27.35
C LYS A 253 -20.53 24.52 -28.84
N ASN A 254 -19.44 24.42 -29.60
CA ASN A 254 -19.36 24.83 -31.01
C ASN A 254 -18.83 23.70 -31.92
N PRO A 255 -19.56 22.59 -32.09
CA PRO A 255 -19.20 21.56 -33.07
C PRO A 255 -19.33 22.08 -34.51
N THR A 256 -18.49 21.56 -35.40
CA THR A 256 -18.64 21.76 -36.86
C THR A 256 -19.92 21.10 -37.37
N ASP A 257 -20.45 21.56 -38.50
CA ASP A 257 -21.71 21.02 -39.03
C ASP A 257 -21.60 19.53 -39.40
N LEU A 258 -20.45 19.10 -39.93
CA LEU A 258 -20.16 17.68 -40.16
C LEU A 258 -20.18 16.85 -38.86
N GLN A 259 -19.66 17.40 -37.75
CA GLN A 259 -19.71 16.74 -36.45
C GLN A 259 -21.14 16.67 -35.90
N LYS A 260 -21.94 17.73 -36.08
CA LYS A 260 -23.37 17.73 -35.69
C LYS A 260 -24.16 16.68 -36.47
N GLU A 261 -23.96 16.63 -37.78
CA GLU A 261 -24.64 15.67 -38.65
C GLU A 261 -24.26 14.23 -38.30
N SER A 262 -22.95 13.95 -38.13
CA SER A 262 -22.50 12.63 -37.70
C SER A 262 -23.06 12.23 -36.33
N LEU A 263 -23.14 13.16 -35.37
CA LEU A 263 -23.71 12.90 -34.05
C LEU A 263 -25.21 12.59 -34.16
N ASN A 264 -25.94 13.36 -34.96
CA ASN A 264 -27.38 13.15 -35.20
C ASN A 264 -27.66 11.81 -35.89
N ASN A 265 -26.86 11.41 -36.89
CA ASN A 265 -27.00 10.09 -37.52
C ASN A 265 -26.76 8.95 -36.52
N GLN A 266 -25.76 9.08 -35.64
CA GLN A 266 -25.54 8.10 -34.56
C GLN A 266 -26.69 8.10 -33.53
N ARG A 267 -27.26 9.27 -33.21
CA ARG A 267 -28.43 9.40 -32.33
C ARG A 267 -29.65 8.68 -32.90
N LEU A 268 -29.95 8.88 -34.18
CA LEU A 268 -31.06 8.20 -34.85
C LEU A 268 -30.87 6.68 -34.83
N GLY A 269 -29.68 6.19 -35.19
CA GLY A 269 -29.39 4.75 -35.16
C GLY A 269 -29.51 4.12 -33.77
N VAL A 270 -29.09 4.82 -32.70
CA VAL A 270 -29.30 4.34 -31.32
C VAL A 270 -30.78 4.35 -30.95
N ARG A 271 -31.51 5.41 -31.32
CA ARG A 271 -32.96 5.53 -31.07
C ARG A 271 -33.75 4.41 -31.73
N ASP A 272 -33.45 4.09 -32.99
CA ASP A 272 -34.11 2.99 -33.72
C ASP A 272 -33.84 1.64 -33.06
N ARG A 273 -32.61 1.41 -32.57
CA ARG A 273 -32.26 0.20 -31.83
C ARG A 273 -32.97 0.13 -30.48
N ILE A 274 -33.17 1.25 -29.78
CA ILE A 274 -33.96 1.31 -28.54
C ILE A 274 -35.42 0.97 -28.81
N ALA A 275 -36.04 1.58 -29.83
CA ALA A 275 -37.41 1.27 -30.23
C ALA A 275 -37.58 -0.22 -30.60
N ALA A 276 -36.60 -0.79 -31.32
CA ALA A 276 -36.59 -2.22 -31.65
C ALA A 276 -36.37 -3.13 -30.44
N HIS A 277 -35.58 -2.68 -29.45
CA HIS A 277 -35.38 -3.40 -28.19
C HIS A 277 -36.66 -3.39 -27.34
N GLU A 278 -37.34 -2.24 -27.28
CA GLU A 278 -38.59 -2.03 -26.56
C GLU A 278 -39.75 -2.84 -27.16
N LYS A 279 -39.86 -2.89 -28.50
CA LYS A 279 -40.86 -3.75 -29.16
C LYS A 279 -40.70 -5.22 -28.78
N LYS A 280 -39.47 -5.69 -28.56
CA LYS A 280 -39.18 -7.06 -28.13
C LYS A 280 -39.34 -7.26 -26.61
N ARG A 281 -39.28 -6.18 -25.81
CA ARG A 281 -39.53 -6.23 -24.36
C ARG A 281 -40.90 -6.81 -24.07
N LEU A 282 -41.94 -6.34 -24.76
CA LEU A 282 -43.32 -6.84 -24.60
C LEU A 282 -43.43 -8.36 -24.80
N THR A 283 -42.65 -8.92 -25.72
CA THR A 283 -42.64 -10.38 -25.99
C THR A 283 -41.98 -11.18 -24.86
N TYR A 284 -41.01 -10.62 -24.14
CA TYR A 284 -40.21 -11.36 -23.16
C TYR A 284 -40.52 -11.03 -21.70
N MET A 285 -40.93 -9.80 -21.41
CA MET A 285 -41.27 -9.33 -20.06
C MET A 285 -42.79 -9.13 -19.86
N GLY A 286 -43.59 -9.08 -20.93
CA GLY A 286 -45.02 -8.77 -20.85
C GLY A 286 -45.30 -7.28 -20.61
N GLU A 287 -46.55 -6.97 -20.24
CA GLU A 287 -46.94 -5.63 -19.79
C GLU A 287 -46.49 -5.45 -18.33
N THR A 288 -45.29 -4.90 -18.15
CA THR A 288 -44.77 -4.50 -16.85
C THR A 288 -44.87 -2.99 -16.68
N ASP A 289 -45.19 -2.55 -15.45
CA ASP A 289 -45.21 -1.15 -15.05
C ASP A 289 -43.87 -0.42 -15.32
N THR A 290 -43.86 0.90 -15.13
CA THR A 290 -42.64 1.70 -15.21
C THR A 290 -41.54 1.16 -14.28
N PRO A 291 -40.25 1.26 -14.67
CA PRO A 291 -39.14 0.85 -13.81
C PRO A 291 -39.26 1.41 -12.38
N ASP A 292 -39.21 0.53 -11.38
CA ASP A 292 -39.48 0.86 -9.96
C ASP A 292 -38.22 0.83 -9.07
N HIS A 293 -37.07 0.48 -9.64
CA HIS A 293 -35.81 0.42 -8.90
C HIS A 293 -35.26 1.83 -8.64
N PRO A 294 -35.07 2.28 -7.39
CA PRO A 294 -34.74 3.67 -7.05
C PRO A 294 -33.36 4.12 -7.54
N LYS A 295 -32.43 3.18 -7.72
CA LYS A 295 -31.07 3.43 -8.28
C LYS A 295 -30.99 3.23 -9.81
N TYR A 296 -32.12 3.01 -10.47
CA TYR A 296 -32.19 3.01 -11.93
C TYR A 296 -32.76 4.36 -12.37
N ALA A 297 -31.88 5.30 -12.68
CA ALA A 297 -32.27 6.63 -13.13
C ALA A 297 -32.36 6.67 -14.67
N PRO A 298 -33.40 7.31 -15.24
CA PRO A 298 -33.38 7.66 -16.66
C PRO A 298 -32.14 8.49 -16.95
N SER A 299 -31.55 8.31 -18.13
CA SER A 299 -30.52 9.25 -18.57
C SER A 299 -31.18 10.60 -18.90
N VAL A 300 -31.22 11.50 -17.93
CA VAL A 300 -31.67 12.89 -18.10
C VAL A 300 -30.54 13.68 -18.74
N ASP A 301 -30.33 13.47 -20.04
CA ASP A 301 -29.43 14.30 -20.85
C ASP A 301 -30.16 14.62 -22.17
N ASP A 302 -30.23 15.91 -22.53
CA ASP A 302 -30.94 16.43 -23.72
C ASP A 302 -30.49 15.75 -25.01
N ALA A 303 -29.30 15.14 -25.01
CA ALA A 303 -28.76 14.39 -26.13
C ALA A 303 -29.58 13.14 -26.54
N MET A 304 -30.41 12.59 -25.64
CA MET A 304 -31.13 11.32 -25.85
C MET A 304 -32.64 11.39 -25.53
N ASN A 305 -33.20 12.57 -25.26
CA ASN A 305 -34.63 12.79 -24.96
C ASN A 305 -35.21 11.82 -23.90
N GLY A 306 -34.44 11.47 -22.87
CA GLY A 306 -34.89 10.58 -21.81
C GLY A 306 -35.09 9.10 -22.21
N ALA A 307 -34.48 8.65 -23.33
CA ALA A 307 -34.56 7.25 -23.74
C ALA A 307 -33.98 6.28 -22.67
N MET A 308 -34.66 5.15 -22.46
CA MET A 308 -34.31 4.14 -21.44
C MET A 308 -34.19 2.76 -22.06
N VAL A 309 -33.24 1.95 -21.57
CA VAL A 309 -33.10 0.54 -21.93
C VAL A 309 -33.63 -0.29 -20.77
N ILE A 310 -34.89 -0.68 -20.86
CA ILE A 310 -35.56 -1.44 -19.81
C ILE A 310 -35.16 -2.91 -19.92
N MET A 311 -34.60 -3.43 -18.83
CA MET A 311 -34.20 -4.83 -18.64
C MET A 311 -34.60 -5.27 -17.23
N PRO A 312 -34.49 -6.56 -16.86
CA PRO A 312 -34.79 -6.99 -15.50
C PRO A 312 -34.11 -6.15 -14.40
N SER A 313 -32.86 -5.72 -14.59
CA SER A 313 -32.14 -4.87 -13.63
C SER A 313 -32.69 -3.45 -13.45
N SER A 314 -33.72 -3.07 -14.22
CA SER A 314 -34.49 -1.84 -14.06
C SER A 314 -35.55 -1.95 -12.95
N TYR A 315 -35.85 -3.17 -12.49
CA TYR A 315 -36.89 -3.45 -11.50
C TYR A 315 -36.33 -3.93 -10.17
N ARG A 316 -37.14 -3.80 -9.11
CA ARG A 316 -36.83 -4.35 -7.78
C ARG A 316 -36.92 -5.88 -7.77
N PRO A 317 -36.12 -6.58 -6.95
CA PRO A 317 -36.21 -8.04 -6.81
C PRO A 317 -37.62 -8.54 -6.45
N GLU A 318 -38.37 -7.80 -5.62
CA GLU A 318 -39.73 -8.14 -5.22
C GLU A 318 -40.69 -8.12 -6.41
N THR A 319 -40.56 -7.12 -7.28
CA THR A 319 -41.37 -6.94 -8.49
C THR A 319 -41.03 -8.00 -9.54
N LEU A 320 -39.75 -8.38 -9.66
CA LEU A 320 -39.33 -9.47 -10.55
C LEU A 320 -39.89 -10.83 -10.08
N MET A 321 -40.01 -11.05 -8.78
CA MET A 321 -40.61 -12.26 -8.22
C MET A 321 -42.14 -12.30 -8.45
N SER A 322 -42.85 -11.19 -8.19
CA SER A 322 -44.31 -11.14 -8.36
C SER A 322 -44.76 -11.27 -9.82
N THR A 323 -43.94 -10.81 -10.76
CA THR A 323 -44.22 -10.86 -12.21
C THR A 323 -43.69 -12.12 -12.90
N GLY A 324 -43.04 -13.04 -12.16
CA GLY A 324 -42.50 -14.28 -12.72
C GLY A 324 -41.24 -14.10 -13.59
N LEU A 325 -40.55 -12.96 -13.48
CA LEU A 325 -39.37 -12.61 -14.28
C LEU A 325 -38.03 -13.04 -13.64
N SER A 326 -38.06 -13.78 -12.54
CA SER A 326 -36.86 -14.24 -11.81
C SER A 326 -35.88 -15.00 -12.69
N SER A 327 -36.35 -15.89 -13.57
CA SER A 327 -35.48 -16.64 -14.50
C SER A 327 -34.77 -15.74 -15.52
N LEU A 328 -35.42 -14.64 -15.92
CA LEU A 328 -34.86 -13.65 -16.84
C LEU A 328 -33.83 -12.75 -16.13
N ALA A 329 -34.12 -12.39 -14.87
CA ALA A 329 -33.21 -11.69 -13.98
C ALA A 329 -31.93 -12.50 -13.71
N GLU A 330 -32.04 -13.81 -13.48
CA GLU A 330 -30.89 -14.70 -13.34
C GLU A 330 -30.05 -14.77 -14.62
N LEU A 331 -30.69 -14.84 -15.79
CA LEU A 331 -30.00 -14.83 -17.07
C LEU A 331 -29.26 -13.50 -17.31
N GLU A 332 -29.86 -12.35 -17.00
CA GLU A 332 -29.15 -11.06 -17.02
C GLU A 332 -27.97 -11.11 -16.03
N GLY A 333 -28.17 -11.59 -14.81
CA GLY A 333 -27.11 -11.71 -13.81
C GLY A 333 -25.93 -12.57 -14.28
N GLN A 334 -26.17 -13.69 -14.97
CA GLN A 334 -25.10 -14.50 -15.55
C GLN A 334 -24.31 -13.73 -16.62
N LEU A 335 -25.00 -13.03 -17.52
CA LEU A 335 -24.36 -12.20 -18.55
C LEU A 335 -23.56 -11.05 -17.96
N ARG A 336 -24.08 -10.39 -16.92
CA ARG A 336 -23.39 -9.29 -16.23
C ARG A 336 -22.13 -9.77 -15.50
N ARG A 337 -22.14 -10.95 -14.87
CA ARG A 337 -20.93 -11.54 -14.27
C ARG A 337 -19.86 -11.88 -15.31
N ALA A 338 -20.27 -12.48 -16.43
CA ALA A 338 -19.37 -12.76 -17.55
C ALA A 338 -18.74 -11.45 -18.07
N LEU A 339 -19.57 -10.41 -18.29
CA LEU A 339 -19.08 -9.10 -18.71
C LEU A 339 -18.16 -8.43 -17.70
N CYS A 340 -18.41 -8.55 -16.40
CA CYS A 340 -17.49 -8.04 -15.38
C CYS A 340 -16.13 -8.72 -15.50
N SER A 341 -16.11 -10.05 -15.67
CA SER A 341 -14.89 -10.84 -15.82
C SER A 341 -14.11 -10.45 -17.09
N ASP A 342 -14.79 -10.45 -18.24
CA ASP A 342 -14.21 -10.08 -19.54
C ASP A 342 -13.68 -8.63 -19.53
N THR A 343 -14.43 -7.71 -18.90
CA THR A 343 -14.03 -6.30 -18.83
C THR A 343 -12.81 -6.09 -17.92
N LEU A 344 -12.67 -6.87 -16.84
CA LEU A 344 -11.47 -6.83 -15.99
C LEU A 344 -10.24 -7.33 -16.74
N GLU A 345 -10.38 -8.38 -17.56
CA GLU A 345 -9.32 -8.88 -18.42
C GLU A 345 -8.87 -7.80 -19.43
N ILE A 346 -9.82 -7.16 -20.12
CA ILE A 346 -9.55 -6.03 -21.04
C ILE A 346 -8.83 -4.88 -20.32
N ILE A 347 -9.23 -4.54 -19.10
CA ILE A 347 -8.59 -3.48 -18.30
C ILE A 347 -7.13 -3.84 -18.04
N ARG A 348 -6.84 -5.06 -17.59
CA ARG A 348 -5.47 -5.51 -17.29
C ARG A 348 -4.57 -5.51 -18.52
N GLN A 349 -5.05 -6.05 -19.63
CA GLN A 349 -4.35 -6.04 -20.92
C GLN A 349 -4.06 -4.61 -21.40
N THR A 350 -5.06 -3.72 -21.30
CA THR A 350 -4.90 -2.31 -21.68
C THR A 350 -3.92 -1.56 -20.76
N LEU A 351 -3.92 -1.87 -19.46
CA LEU A 351 -2.95 -1.31 -18.50
C LEU A 351 -1.52 -1.78 -18.80
N GLY A 352 -1.34 -3.06 -19.14
CA GLY A 352 -0.10 -3.60 -19.68
C GLY A 352 0.35 -2.83 -20.91
N ALA A 353 -0.56 -2.68 -21.89
CA ALA A 353 -0.29 -1.96 -23.13
C ALA A 353 0.14 -0.52 -22.90
N LYS A 354 -0.54 0.17 -21.99
CA LYS A 354 -0.23 1.53 -21.61
C LYS A 354 1.14 1.65 -20.95
N ALA A 355 1.51 0.71 -20.08
CA ALA A 355 2.83 0.69 -19.45
C ALA A 355 3.97 0.57 -20.48
N PHE A 356 3.78 -0.30 -21.49
CA PHE A 356 4.73 -0.46 -22.59
C PHE A 356 4.82 0.78 -23.49
N THR A 357 3.68 1.36 -23.89
CA THR A 357 3.65 2.59 -24.69
C THR A 357 4.37 3.73 -23.97
N LEU A 358 4.16 3.90 -22.66
CA LEU A 358 4.87 4.89 -21.85
C LEU A 358 6.38 4.67 -21.84
N LYS A 359 6.82 3.41 -21.69
CA LYS A 359 8.24 3.07 -21.77
C LYS A 359 8.84 3.40 -23.14
N TYR A 360 8.15 3.03 -24.21
CA TYR A 360 8.58 3.32 -25.58
C TYR A 360 8.70 4.83 -25.82
N LYS A 361 7.68 5.61 -25.41
CA LYS A 361 7.70 7.07 -25.49
C LYS A 361 8.94 7.65 -24.80
N ASN A 362 9.19 7.27 -23.55
CA ASN A 362 10.33 7.80 -22.78
C ASN A 362 11.68 7.48 -23.44
N LYS A 363 11.83 6.27 -23.99
CA LYS A 363 13.10 5.80 -24.58
C LYS A 363 13.33 6.32 -26.01
N HIS A 364 12.31 6.34 -26.85
CA HIS A 364 12.47 6.49 -28.31
C HIS A 364 11.80 7.72 -28.92
N ALA A 365 10.75 8.28 -28.32
CA ALA A 365 10.10 9.45 -28.88
C ALA A 365 11.00 10.69 -28.66
N ARG A 366 11.45 11.30 -29.75
CA ARG A 366 12.23 12.55 -29.76
C ARG A 366 11.61 13.52 -30.77
N GLY A 367 11.60 14.80 -30.42
CA GLY A 367 10.96 15.85 -31.23
C GLY A 367 9.42 15.90 -31.08
N GLN A 368 8.83 16.98 -31.57
CA GLN A 368 7.39 17.29 -31.42
C GLN A 368 6.50 16.20 -32.06
N GLY A 369 6.68 15.90 -33.34
CA GLY A 369 5.78 14.99 -34.06
C GLY A 369 5.73 13.57 -33.49
N ALA A 370 6.88 12.98 -33.11
CA ALA A 370 6.91 11.65 -32.49
C ALA A 370 6.30 11.65 -31.09
N THR A 371 6.53 12.72 -30.30
CA THR A 371 5.96 12.87 -28.97
C THR A 371 4.44 13.00 -29.01
N THR A 372 3.92 13.81 -29.94
CA THR A 372 2.47 13.98 -30.14
C THR A 372 1.80 12.68 -30.55
N ARG A 373 2.39 11.91 -31.49
CA ARG A 373 1.85 10.59 -31.89
C ARG A 373 1.85 9.59 -30.73
N ALA A 374 2.93 9.52 -29.96
CA ALA A 374 2.99 8.66 -28.78
C ALA A 374 1.97 9.07 -27.71
N GLN A 375 1.79 10.38 -27.51
CA GLN A 375 0.77 10.90 -26.57
C GLN A 375 -0.65 10.58 -27.05
N ALA A 376 -0.93 10.68 -28.35
CA ALA A 376 -2.23 10.31 -28.92
C ALA A 376 -2.56 8.84 -28.64
N ALA A 377 -1.60 7.93 -28.81
CA ALA A 377 -1.78 6.51 -28.49
C ALA A 377 -2.05 6.26 -26.99
N ILE A 378 -1.37 6.99 -26.09
CA ILE A 378 -1.62 6.92 -24.64
C ILE A 378 -3.02 7.44 -24.29
N ASN A 379 -3.46 8.51 -24.95
CA ASN A 379 -4.80 9.08 -24.76
C ASN A 379 -5.88 8.10 -25.23
N GLU A 380 -5.67 7.43 -26.37
CA GLU A 380 -6.56 6.38 -26.88
C GLU A 380 -6.71 5.23 -25.88
N GLN A 381 -5.59 4.71 -25.35
CA GLN A 381 -5.62 3.66 -24.32
C GLN A 381 -6.30 4.14 -23.03
N THR A 382 -6.12 5.40 -22.65
CA THR A 382 -6.78 5.98 -21.47
C THR A 382 -8.29 6.08 -21.65
N GLU A 383 -8.75 6.40 -22.87
CA GLU A 383 -10.17 6.43 -23.19
C GLU A 383 -10.77 5.01 -23.24
N LYS A 384 -10.05 4.03 -23.80
CA LYS A 384 -10.44 2.61 -23.72
C LYS A 384 -10.61 2.15 -22.26
N LEU A 385 -9.68 2.52 -21.36
CA LEU A 385 -9.78 2.21 -19.92
C LEU A 385 -11.01 2.85 -19.27
N ARG A 386 -11.33 4.12 -19.61
CA ARG A 386 -12.53 4.81 -19.10
C ARG A 386 -13.80 4.09 -19.53
N GLN A 387 -13.88 3.68 -20.79
CA GLN A 387 -15.04 2.94 -21.33
C GLN A 387 -15.18 1.57 -20.67
N ALA A 388 -14.07 0.83 -20.52
CA ALA A 388 -14.07 -0.46 -19.84
C ALA A 388 -14.48 -0.31 -18.36
N LYS A 389 -13.93 0.67 -17.62
CA LYS A 389 -14.34 0.96 -16.24
C LYS A 389 -15.85 1.22 -16.16
N TRP A 390 -16.40 2.03 -17.05
CA TRP A 390 -17.84 2.28 -17.06
C TRP A 390 -18.65 1.00 -17.30
N ARG A 391 -18.25 0.15 -18.26
CA ARG A 391 -18.93 -1.13 -18.54
C ARG A 391 -18.92 -2.06 -17.32
N TYR A 392 -17.77 -2.16 -16.65
CA TYR A 392 -17.64 -2.93 -15.41
C TYR A 392 -18.57 -2.38 -14.32
N THR A 393 -18.50 -1.08 -14.04
CA THR A 393 -19.30 -0.43 -12.99
C THR A 393 -20.79 -0.55 -13.28
N ASN A 394 -21.21 -0.35 -14.55
CA ASN A 394 -22.60 -0.50 -14.95
C ASN A 394 -23.10 -1.94 -14.75
N SER A 395 -22.31 -2.93 -15.15
CA SER A 395 -22.67 -4.35 -14.98
C SER A 395 -22.70 -4.79 -13.52
N ARG A 396 -21.73 -4.33 -12.70
CA ARG A 396 -21.73 -4.54 -11.25
C ARG A 396 -22.94 -3.89 -10.58
N ASN A 397 -23.29 -2.68 -10.99
CA ASN A 397 -24.48 -2.00 -10.46
C ASN A 397 -25.77 -2.74 -10.84
N ALA A 398 -25.86 -3.27 -12.07
CA ALA A 398 -26.99 -4.11 -12.47
C ALA A 398 -27.11 -5.37 -11.58
N LEU A 399 -26.00 -6.05 -11.28
CA LEU A 399 -25.98 -7.19 -10.36
C LEU A 399 -26.44 -6.81 -8.94
N LEU A 400 -26.04 -5.64 -8.45
CA LEU A 400 -26.49 -5.11 -7.16
C LEU A 400 -28.00 -4.82 -7.16
N ARG A 401 -28.53 -4.23 -8.24
CA ARG A 401 -29.97 -3.95 -8.39
C ARG A 401 -30.80 -5.22 -8.43
N LEU A 402 -30.30 -6.26 -9.10
CA LEU A 402 -30.95 -7.57 -9.18
C LEU A 402 -30.90 -8.36 -7.86
N GLY A 403 -30.14 -7.91 -6.84
CA GLY A 403 -29.94 -8.67 -5.61
C GLY A 403 -29.13 -9.95 -5.80
N LEU A 404 -28.44 -10.10 -6.94
CA LEU A 404 -27.72 -11.33 -7.31
C LEU A 404 -26.24 -11.33 -6.92
N LEU A 405 -25.74 -10.27 -6.26
CA LEU A 405 -24.39 -10.29 -5.70
C LEU A 405 -24.38 -11.16 -4.42
N SER A 406 -24.02 -12.44 -4.59
CA SER A 406 -23.79 -13.36 -3.47
C SER A 406 -22.67 -12.84 -2.55
N ALA A 407 -22.52 -13.41 -1.35
CA ALA A 407 -21.42 -13.05 -0.46
C ALA A 407 -20.04 -13.28 -1.13
N ASP A 408 -19.88 -14.38 -1.86
CA ASP A 408 -18.68 -14.71 -2.64
C ASP A 408 -18.47 -13.74 -3.82
N ASP A 409 -19.55 -13.34 -4.51
CA ASP A 409 -19.46 -12.33 -5.59
C ASP A 409 -19.04 -10.95 -5.07
N LYS A 410 -19.39 -10.58 -3.83
CA LYS A 410 -19.02 -9.29 -3.22
C LYS A 410 -17.51 -9.15 -3.02
N ASP A 411 -16.84 -10.24 -2.71
CA ASP A 411 -15.38 -10.27 -2.55
C ASP A 411 -14.64 -10.32 -3.90
N LYS A 412 -15.29 -10.85 -4.95
CA LYS A 412 -14.74 -10.98 -6.30
C LYS A 412 -14.93 -9.75 -7.18
N TYR A 413 -16.10 -9.11 -7.09
CA TYR A 413 -16.48 -7.95 -7.90
C TYR A 413 -16.55 -6.69 -7.03
N LEU A 414 -15.38 -6.14 -6.72
CA LEU A 414 -15.24 -4.93 -5.91
C LEU A 414 -15.53 -3.66 -6.73
N GLU A 415 -15.71 -2.54 -6.06
CA GLU A 415 -15.84 -1.25 -6.73
C GLU A 415 -14.51 -0.85 -7.40
N LEU A 416 -14.59 -0.35 -8.64
CA LEU A 416 -13.43 0.02 -9.42
C LEU A 416 -13.19 1.53 -9.38
N THR A 417 -12.12 1.95 -8.71
CA THR A 417 -11.74 3.35 -8.54
C THR A 417 -10.73 3.79 -9.61
N ASP A 418 -10.38 5.08 -9.69
CA ASP A 418 -9.32 5.53 -10.61
C ASP A 418 -7.93 5.09 -10.16
N GLN A 419 -7.73 4.81 -8.87
CA GLN A 419 -6.47 4.26 -8.36
C GLN A 419 -6.23 2.84 -8.87
N ASP A 420 -7.30 2.08 -9.10
CA ASP A 420 -7.22 0.74 -9.67
C ASP A 420 -6.82 0.74 -11.16
N LEU A 421 -6.95 1.88 -11.84
CA LEU A 421 -6.54 2.08 -13.23
C LEU A 421 -5.09 2.57 -13.38
N LYS A 422 -4.30 2.52 -12.31
CA LYS A 422 -2.85 2.75 -12.39
C LYS A 422 -2.18 1.54 -13.03
N THR A 423 -1.26 1.81 -13.96
CA THR A 423 -0.43 0.75 -14.53
C THR A 423 0.48 0.16 -13.45
N LEU A 424 0.77 -1.15 -13.52
CA LEU A 424 1.72 -1.79 -12.61
C LEU A 424 3.08 -1.08 -12.59
N LYS A 425 3.51 -0.56 -13.74
CA LYS A 425 4.74 0.24 -13.83
C LYS A 425 4.68 1.51 -12.98
N SER A 426 3.63 2.33 -13.13
CA SER A 426 3.44 3.55 -12.33
C SER A 426 3.38 3.21 -10.85
N TYR A 427 2.66 2.14 -10.49
CA TYR A 427 2.57 1.65 -9.13
C TYR A 427 3.95 1.29 -8.55
N ILE A 428 4.76 0.53 -9.27
CA ILE A 428 6.11 0.15 -8.83
C ILE A 428 7.05 1.36 -8.74
N GLU A 429 6.98 2.29 -9.69
CA GLU A 429 7.79 3.53 -9.67
C GLU A 429 7.42 4.42 -8.47
N GLU A 430 6.13 4.57 -8.16
CA GLU A 430 5.64 5.33 -7.00
C GLU A 430 6.04 4.67 -5.67
N THR A 431 5.97 3.35 -5.59
CA THR A 431 6.19 2.59 -4.34
C THR A 431 7.63 2.19 -4.09
N SER A 432 8.51 2.26 -5.08
CA SER A 432 9.93 1.92 -4.95
C SER A 432 10.79 3.03 -4.37
N ARG A 433 10.44 4.30 -4.66
CA ARG A 433 11.29 5.46 -4.35
C ARG A 433 10.64 6.52 -3.49
N GLY A 434 9.33 6.43 -3.30
CA GLY A 434 8.57 7.35 -2.44
C GLY A 434 8.62 6.99 -0.96
N VAL A 435 8.18 7.95 -0.14
CA VAL A 435 7.88 7.74 1.28
C VAL A 435 6.57 6.97 1.41
N GLY A 436 6.44 6.17 2.47
CA GLY A 436 5.19 5.45 2.76
C GLY A 436 5.08 4.08 2.09
N GLN A 437 6.19 3.50 1.63
CA GLN A 437 6.22 2.19 0.95
C GLN A 437 5.51 1.10 1.76
N GLY A 438 5.64 1.10 3.10
CA GLY A 438 4.97 0.10 3.94
C GLY A 438 3.45 0.19 4.02
N HIS A 439 2.83 1.24 3.47
CA HIS A 439 1.38 1.37 3.35
C HIS A 439 0.88 1.12 1.92
N ALA A 440 1.78 0.85 0.97
CA ALA A 440 1.36 0.59 -0.39
C ALA A 440 0.37 -0.59 -0.43
N VAL A 441 -0.53 -0.59 -1.40
CA VAL A 441 -1.48 -1.69 -1.65
C VAL A 441 -1.65 -1.79 -3.16
N ILE A 442 -1.34 -2.94 -3.74
CA ILE A 442 -1.61 -3.19 -5.16
C ILE A 442 -3.11 -3.21 -5.40
N SER A 443 -3.55 -2.70 -6.55
CA SER A 443 -4.96 -2.71 -6.92
C SER A 443 -5.55 -4.12 -6.86
N TRP A 444 -6.80 -4.21 -6.40
CA TRP A 444 -7.47 -5.47 -6.19
C TRP A 444 -7.64 -6.29 -7.49
N ILE A 445 -7.61 -5.64 -8.66
CA ILE A 445 -7.73 -6.29 -9.97
C ILE A 445 -6.60 -7.28 -10.27
N TRP A 446 -5.48 -7.17 -9.55
CA TRP A 446 -4.31 -8.06 -9.68
C TRP A 446 -4.28 -9.22 -8.68
N ARG A 447 -5.17 -9.18 -7.68
CA ARG A 447 -5.29 -10.16 -6.58
C ARG A 447 -6.67 -10.82 -6.49
N THR A 448 -7.48 -10.68 -7.55
CA THR A 448 -8.81 -11.29 -7.66
C THR A 448 -8.74 -12.62 -8.38
N SER A 449 -9.56 -13.59 -7.94
CA SER A 449 -9.69 -14.92 -8.59
C SER A 449 -10.48 -14.90 -9.90
N VAL A 450 -11.12 -13.77 -10.22
CA VAL A 450 -11.94 -13.62 -11.43
C VAL A 450 -11.10 -13.72 -12.70
N VAL A 451 -9.92 -13.09 -12.71
CA VAL A 451 -9.00 -13.08 -13.84
C VAL A 451 -7.65 -13.60 -13.39
N LYS A 452 -7.28 -14.80 -13.86
CA LYS A 452 -6.03 -15.45 -13.47
C LYS A 452 -4.82 -14.73 -14.07
N ASN A 453 -3.77 -14.58 -13.26
CA ASN A 453 -2.45 -14.13 -13.72
C ASN A 453 -1.79 -15.23 -14.56
N LYS A 454 -1.81 -15.11 -15.89
CA LYS A 454 -1.25 -16.14 -16.80
C LYS A 454 -0.09 -15.63 -17.63
N ASP A 455 -0.09 -14.34 -17.93
CA ASP A 455 0.91 -13.75 -18.81
C ASP A 455 2.28 -13.68 -18.11
N GLU A 456 3.33 -14.14 -18.78
CA GLU A 456 4.68 -14.16 -18.22
C GLU A 456 5.18 -12.76 -17.83
N TRP A 457 4.80 -11.73 -18.60
CA TRP A 457 5.15 -10.35 -18.31
C TRP A 457 4.43 -9.83 -17.04
N GLU A 458 3.18 -10.23 -16.81
CA GLU A 458 2.43 -9.90 -15.57
C GLU A 458 3.08 -10.59 -14.38
N ILE A 459 3.33 -11.90 -14.49
CA ILE A 459 3.93 -12.71 -13.42
C ILE A 459 5.30 -12.15 -13.02
N ASN A 460 6.12 -11.69 -13.96
CA ASN A 460 7.42 -11.10 -13.66
C ASN A 460 7.31 -9.80 -12.86
N ILE A 461 6.33 -8.94 -13.17
CA ILE A 461 6.11 -7.71 -12.39
C ILE A 461 5.51 -8.03 -11.02
N LEU A 462 4.52 -8.94 -10.98
CA LEU A 462 3.89 -9.38 -9.74
C LEU A 462 4.86 -10.12 -8.82
N ARG A 463 5.92 -10.75 -9.36
CA ARG A 463 7.01 -11.32 -8.56
C ARG A 463 7.66 -10.26 -7.67
N THR A 464 8.07 -9.11 -8.22
CA THR A 464 8.66 -8.02 -7.42
C THR A 464 7.68 -7.56 -6.34
N GLU A 465 6.42 -7.37 -6.69
CA GLU A 465 5.38 -6.97 -5.73
C GLU A 465 5.11 -8.04 -4.67
N TRP A 466 5.22 -9.32 -5.01
CA TRP A 466 5.09 -10.43 -4.07
C TRP A 466 6.19 -10.38 -3.01
N PHE A 467 7.46 -10.17 -3.40
CA PHE A 467 8.55 -9.98 -2.43
C PHE A 467 8.36 -8.71 -1.59
N ARG A 468 7.97 -7.59 -2.20
CA ARG A 468 7.74 -6.33 -1.47
C ARG A 468 6.56 -6.41 -0.51
N SER A 469 5.44 -7.01 -0.90
CA SER A 469 4.28 -7.23 -0.02
C SER A 469 4.63 -8.17 1.13
N ARG A 470 5.45 -9.20 0.86
CA ARG A 470 5.97 -10.11 1.89
C ARG A 470 6.76 -9.37 2.96
N GLU A 471 7.75 -8.58 2.55
CA GLU A 471 8.56 -7.83 3.52
C GLU A 471 7.71 -6.79 4.25
N ARG A 472 6.74 -6.14 3.59
CA ARG A 472 5.85 -5.18 4.26
C ARG A 472 5.05 -5.79 5.40
N TYR A 473 4.34 -6.91 5.20
CA TYR A 473 3.57 -7.48 6.30
C TYR A 473 4.50 -8.01 7.41
N LYS A 474 5.67 -8.56 7.07
CA LYS A 474 6.67 -9.00 8.06
C LYS A 474 7.20 -7.84 8.90
N ARG A 475 7.50 -6.69 8.29
CA ARG A 475 7.93 -5.48 9.01
C ARG A 475 6.83 -4.93 9.92
N TRP A 476 5.56 -5.02 9.51
CA TRP A 476 4.43 -4.68 10.38
C TRP A 476 4.26 -5.66 11.54
N GLU A 477 4.45 -6.96 11.31
CA GLU A 477 4.47 -7.98 12.36
C GLU A 477 5.57 -7.70 13.39
N GLU A 478 6.78 -7.45 12.91
CA GLU A 478 7.91 -7.03 13.75
C GLU A 478 7.61 -5.77 14.54
N GLN A 479 6.93 -4.78 13.94
CA GLN A 479 6.54 -3.56 14.66
C GLN A 479 5.60 -3.85 15.82
N LEU A 480 4.63 -4.76 15.67
CA LEU A 480 3.76 -5.16 16.77
C LEU A 480 4.54 -5.85 17.89
N ILE A 481 5.49 -6.71 17.54
CA ILE A 481 6.38 -7.39 18.49
C ILE A 481 7.25 -6.36 19.22
N LEU A 482 7.88 -5.43 18.49
CA LEU A 482 8.73 -4.40 19.08
C LEU A 482 7.94 -3.47 20.00
N LEU A 483 6.73 -3.05 19.61
CA LEU A 483 5.89 -2.20 20.47
C LEU A 483 5.52 -2.90 21.78
N LYS A 484 5.12 -4.18 21.74
CA LYS A 484 4.88 -4.95 22.97
C LYS A 484 6.13 -5.07 23.83
N ARG A 485 7.29 -5.33 23.21
CA ARG A 485 8.58 -5.36 23.91
C ARG A 485 8.88 -4.01 24.56
N GLU A 486 8.70 -2.90 23.85
CA GLU A 486 8.91 -1.54 24.35
C GLU A 486 7.98 -1.23 25.53
N MET A 487 6.70 -1.64 25.48
CA MET A 487 5.76 -1.48 26.60
C MET A 487 6.28 -2.19 27.86
N VAL A 488 6.70 -3.45 27.73
CA VAL A 488 7.21 -4.25 28.85
C VAL A 488 8.54 -3.69 29.36
N MET A 489 9.43 -3.27 28.45
CA MET A 489 10.69 -2.62 28.82
C MET A 489 10.48 -1.28 29.51
N GLY A 490 9.46 -0.51 29.11
CA GLY A 490 9.07 0.73 29.79
C GLY A 490 8.66 0.47 31.24
N ILE A 491 7.77 -0.50 31.47
CA ILE A 491 7.36 -0.93 32.82
C ILE A 491 8.58 -1.38 33.64
N ARG A 492 9.41 -2.26 33.05
CA ARG A 492 10.64 -2.76 33.70
C ARG A 492 11.60 -1.65 34.05
N SER A 493 11.78 -0.67 33.16
CA SER A 493 12.64 0.49 33.39
C SER A 493 12.13 1.32 34.56
N PHE A 494 10.83 1.60 34.63
CA PHE A 494 10.25 2.34 35.75
C PHE A 494 10.39 1.61 37.09
N LEU A 495 10.15 0.30 37.11
CA LEU A 495 10.40 -0.53 38.30
C LEU A 495 11.88 -0.51 38.70
N LYS A 496 12.80 -0.55 37.73
CA LYS A 496 14.23 -0.47 38.01
C LYS A 496 14.62 0.89 38.60
N HIS A 497 14.06 1.98 38.07
CA HIS A 497 14.30 3.31 38.62
C HIS A 497 13.75 3.44 40.04
N ARG A 498 12.56 2.87 40.32
CA ARG A 498 12.03 2.78 41.69
C ARG A 498 13.04 2.11 42.62
N GLU A 499 13.55 0.93 42.26
CA GLU A 499 14.56 0.22 43.07
C GLU A 499 15.79 1.09 43.35
N ILE A 500 16.32 1.75 42.32
CA ILE A 500 17.49 2.62 42.44
C ILE A 500 17.21 3.78 43.41
N TRP A 501 16.05 4.42 43.31
CA TRP A 501 15.68 5.54 44.20
C TRP A 501 15.39 5.08 45.63
N THR A 502 14.79 3.90 45.82
CA THR A 502 14.65 3.27 47.15
C THR A 502 16.01 2.96 47.76
N TRP A 503 16.93 2.41 46.98
CA TRP A 503 18.31 2.17 47.44
C TRP A 503 19.03 3.47 47.81
N LYS A 504 18.89 4.53 47.00
CA LYS A 504 19.43 5.87 47.31
C LYS A 504 18.90 6.40 48.63
N ALA A 505 17.61 6.23 48.90
CA ALA A 505 16.98 6.67 50.16
C ALA A 505 17.49 5.92 51.41
N ALA A 506 18.12 4.76 51.24
CA ALA A 506 18.65 3.93 52.32
C ALA A 506 20.17 4.09 52.52
N GLN A 507 20.84 4.98 51.78
CA GLN A 507 22.28 5.14 51.90
C GLN A 507 22.67 5.82 53.23
N PRO A 508 23.76 5.37 53.90
CA PRO A 508 24.13 5.86 55.24
C PRO A 508 24.37 7.37 55.32
N ASN A 509 24.86 8.01 54.26
CA ASN A 509 25.26 9.42 54.23
C ASN A 509 24.17 10.37 53.72
N THR A 510 22.89 9.98 53.78
CA THR A 510 21.78 10.78 53.25
C THR A 510 21.10 11.60 54.34
N THR A 511 20.94 12.90 54.11
CA THR A 511 20.19 13.79 55.01
C THR A 511 18.68 13.46 54.98
N PRO A 512 17.90 13.82 56.02
CA PRO A 512 16.45 13.60 56.01
C PRO A 512 15.73 14.15 54.78
N GLY A 513 16.14 15.32 54.28
CA GLY A 513 15.60 15.91 53.05
C GLY A 513 15.93 15.10 51.79
N MET A 514 17.17 14.61 51.67
CA MET A 514 17.57 13.73 50.56
C MET A 514 16.81 12.40 50.58
N GLN A 515 16.60 11.82 51.77
CA GLN A 515 15.80 10.61 51.93
C GLN A 515 14.34 10.83 51.53
N ALA A 516 13.73 11.92 51.98
CA ALA A 516 12.35 12.27 51.62
C ALA A 516 12.19 12.42 50.11
N TYR A 517 13.10 13.15 49.45
CA TYR A 517 13.10 13.32 48.00
C TYR A 517 13.28 11.99 47.26
N ALA A 518 14.24 11.16 47.67
CA ALA A 518 14.49 9.88 47.04
C ALA A 518 13.30 8.91 47.19
N ARG A 519 12.62 8.90 48.35
CA ARG A 519 11.38 8.13 48.55
C ARG A 519 10.25 8.64 47.66
N ALA A 520 10.07 9.96 47.56
CA ALA A 520 9.07 10.55 46.66
C ALA A 520 9.34 10.20 45.19
N ARG A 521 10.60 10.23 44.75
CA ARG A 521 11.00 9.78 43.41
C ARG A 521 10.70 8.30 43.18
N ALA A 522 10.97 7.44 44.16
CA ALA A 522 10.67 6.01 44.06
C ALA A 522 9.17 5.76 43.88
N GLU A 523 8.32 6.46 44.64
CA GLU A 523 6.86 6.34 44.50
C GLU A 523 6.37 6.88 43.16
N TRP A 524 6.93 7.99 42.69
CA TRP A 524 6.59 8.53 41.36
C TRP A 524 6.91 7.54 40.22
N PHE A 525 8.04 6.85 40.27
CA PHE A 525 8.36 5.80 39.28
C PHE A 525 7.44 4.57 39.40
N LYS A 526 6.98 4.23 40.61
CA LYS A 526 5.97 3.19 40.81
C LYS A 526 4.65 3.59 40.13
N ASP A 527 4.19 4.82 40.32
CA ASP A 527 2.97 5.32 39.69
C ASP A 527 3.07 5.31 38.17
N LEU A 528 4.22 5.71 37.61
CA LEU A 528 4.47 5.60 36.17
C LEU A 528 4.41 4.13 35.69
N ALA A 529 4.97 3.18 36.44
CA ALA A 529 4.90 1.76 36.08
C ALA A 529 3.45 1.25 36.08
N ILE A 530 2.65 1.63 37.09
CA ILE A 530 1.23 1.28 37.18
C ILE A 530 0.45 1.86 36.02
N ALA A 531 0.63 3.16 35.74
CA ALA A 531 -0.08 3.86 34.70
C ALA A 531 0.30 3.31 33.31
N MET A 532 1.58 3.02 33.08
CA MET A 532 2.07 2.33 31.88
C MET A 532 1.41 0.97 31.69
N TYR A 533 1.39 0.13 32.73
CA TYR A 533 0.77 -1.20 32.66
C TYR A 533 -0.74 -1.11 32.37
N ARG A 534 -1.47 -0.23 33.09
CA ARG A 534 -2.92 -0.04 32.88
C ARG A 534 -3.23 0.37 31.45
N SER A 535 -2.48 1.31 30.89
CA SER A 535 -2.70 1.82 29.52
C SER A 535 -2.32 0.80 28.45
N CYS A 536 -1.30 -0.04 28.68
CA CYS A 536 -0.83 -1.02 27.70
C CYS A 536 -1.51 -2.39 27.81
N ARG A 537 -2.32 -2.65 28.85
CA ARG A 537 -2.81 -4.00 29.18
C ARG A 537 -3.58 -4.67 28.04
N GLU A 538 -4.40 -3.93 27.30
CA GLU A 538 -5.19 -4.48 26.20
C GLU A 538 -4.29 -4.84 25.01
N SER A 539 -3.39 -3.94 24.64
CA SER A 539 -2.38 -4.20 23.60
C SER A 539 -1.46 -5.38 23.96
N LEU A 540 -1.10 -5.54 25.24
CA LEU A 540 -0.27 -6.66 25.70
C LEU A 540 -1.00 -8.00 25.61
N LYS A 541 -2.30 -8.04 25.94
CA LYS A 541 -3.17 -9.22 25.89
C LYS A 541 -3.63 -9.60 24.47
N ASP A 542 -3.56 -8.67 23.52
CA ASP A 542 -3.96 -8.91 22.13
C ASP A 542 -3.21 -10.10 21.51
N ASP A 543 -3.93 -11.01 20.87
CA ASP A 543 -3.35 -12.27 20.38
C ASP A 543 -2.78 -12.19 18.95
N THR A 544 -2.81 -11.01 18.31
CA THR A 544 -2.31 -10.84 16.93
C THR A 544 -0.83 -11.24 16.80
N VAL A 545 -0.02 -10.88 17.80
CA VAL A 545 1.36 -11.36 17.96
C VAL A 545 1.62 -11.70 19.43
N ARG A 546 2.28 -12.83 19.69
CA ARG A 546 2.55 -13.29 21.05
C ARG A 546 4.03 -13.14 21.40
N LEU A 547 4.29 -12.62 22.61
CA LEU A 547 5.62 -12.56 23.23
C LEU A 547 5.58 -13.36 24.52
N GLU A 548 5.85 -14.66 24.43
CA GLU A 548 5.66 -15.61 25.54
C GLU A 548 6.39 -15.19 26.82
N TRP A 549 7.67 -14.79 26.70
CA TRP A 549 8.47 -14.33 27.83
C TRP A 549 7.86 -13.10 28.53
N SER A 550 7.17 -12.23 27.78
CA SER A 550 6.60 -11.00 28.33
C SER A 550 5.40 -11.28 29.22
N SER A 551 4.52 -12.19 28.81
CA SER A 551 3.36 -12.61 29.60
C SER A 551 3.79 -13.27 30.90
N GLU A 552 4.83 -14.11 30.86
CA GLU A 552 5.39 -14.73 32.05
C GLU A 552 6.05 -13.70 32.98
N TRP A 553 6.85 -12.79 32.41
CA TRP A 553 7.53 -11.76 33.19
C TRP A 553 6.54 -10.81 33.87
N LEU A 554 5.51 -10.34 33.17
CA LEU A 554 4.46 -9.49 33.73
C LEU A 554 3.72 -10.18 34.88
N ARG A 555 3.39 -11.47 34.72
CA ARG A 555 2.74 -12.25 35.78
C ARG A 555 3.59 -12.32 37.05
N LYS A 556 4.89 -12.57 36.91
CA LYS A 556 5.82 -12.70 38.05
C LYS A 556 6.16 -11.37 38.73
N ASN A 557 6.26 -10.27 37.99
CA ASN A 557 6.89 -9.02 38.47
C ASN A 557 5.92 -7.84 38.60
N VAL A 558 4.70 -7.96 38.07
CA VAL A 558 3.77 -6.82 37.96
C VAL A 558 2.42 -7.18 38.57
N ILE A 559 1.82 -8.31 38.16
CA ILE A 559 0.45 -8.69 38.56
C ILE A 559 0.33 -8.89 40.09
N GLY A 560 1.38 -9.38 40.76
CA GLY A 560 1.40 -9.54 42.22
C GLY A 560 2.12 -8.43 43.00
N THR A 561 2.70 -7.43 42.33
CA THR A 561 3.57 -6.40 42.96
C THR A 561 2.99 -4.99 42.86
N LEU A 562 2.01 -4.78 41.98
CA LEU A 562 1.32 -3.50 41.77
C LEU A 562 -0.10 -3.44 42.35
N TYR A 563 -0.56 -4.53 42.99
CA TYR A 563 -1.81 -4.59 43.75
C TYR A 563 -1.53 -4.82 45.23
#